data_AF-A0A1X7VM16-F1
#
_entry.id   AF-A0A1X7VM16-F1
#
_cell.length_a   1.000
_cell.length_b   1.000
_cell.length_c   1.000
_cell.angle_alpha   90.00
_cell.angle_beta   90.00
_cell.angle_gamma   90.00
#
_symmetry.space_group_name_H-M   'P 1'
#
loop_
_entity.id
_entity.type
_entity.pdbx_description
1 polymer ?
#
loop_
_entity_poly.entity_id
_entity_poly.type
_entity_poly.pdbx_seq_one_letter_code
_entity_poly.pdbx_strand_id
1 'polypeptide(L)' 'MEAVRSMLVGSQIPQRFWAEALSTAVYLRNRSPTKSVDGLTPYEAWSGRKPSVNHLSV' A
#
# COMPACT_ATOMS: atom_id res chain seq x y z
N MET A 1 0.84 11.43 -1.16
CA MET A 1 -0.13 12.04 -0.22
C MET A 1 -1.56 11.77 -0.65
N GLU A 2 -1.85 11.80 -1.96
CA GLU A 2 -3.19 11.53 -2.50
C GLU A 2 -3.79 10.18 -2.09
N ALA A 3 -3.02 9.08 -2.13
CA ALA A 3 -3.52 7.77 -1.70
C ALA A 3 -4.08 7.76 -0.26
N VAL A 4 -3.45 8.50 0.67
CA VAL A 4 -3.91 8.60 2.06
C VAL A 4 -5.23 9.36 2.14
N ARG A 5 -5.35 10.46 1.38
CA ARG A 5 -6.59 11.25 1.31
C ARG A 5 -7.73 10.43 0.70
N SER A 6 -7.46 9.76 -0.42
CA SER A 6 -8.43 8.88 -1.08
C SER A 6 -8.88 7.74 -0.17
N MET A 7 -7.97 7.12 0.57
CA MET A 7 -8.31 6.10 1.56
C MET A 7 -9.21 6.65 2.65
N LEU A 8 -8.82 7.75 3.31
CA LEU A 8 -9.62 8.33 4.40
C LEU A 8 -11.03 8.75 3.94
N VAL A 9 -11.13 9.42 2.79
CA VAL A 9 -12.42 9.86 2.23
C VAL A 9 -13.25 8.65 1.77
N GLY A 10 -12.64 7.71 1.03
CA GLY A 10 -13.34 6.56 0.48
C GLY A 10 -13.81 5.55 1.53
N SER A 11 -13.08 5.42 2.64
CA SER A 11 -13.45 4.54 3.76
C SER A 11 -14.23 5.27 4.88
N GLN A 12 -14.48 6.57 4.73
CA GLN A 12 -15.18 7.41 5.72
C GLN A 12 -14.52 7.36 7.11
N ILE A 13 -13.19 7.24 7.14
CA ILE A 13 -12.41 7.14 8.38
C ILE A 13 -12.02 8.55 8.85
N PRO A 14 -12.15 8.87 10.15
CA PRO A 14 -11.74 10.16 10.69
C PRO A 14 -10.27 10.49 10.45
N GLN A 15 -9.96 11.77 10.27
CA GLN A 15 -8.61 12.26 9.98
C GLN A 15 -7.58 11.93 11.08
N ARG A 16 -8.02 11.63 12.31
CA ARG A 16 -7.12 11.16 13.38
C ARG A 16 -6.34 9.89 13.03
N PHE A 17 -6.86 9.07 12.11
CA PHE A 17 -6.23 7.84 11.64
C PHE A 17 -5.29 8.06 10.44
N TRP A 18 -4.84 9.29 10.22
CA TRP A 18 -4.00 9.62 9.07
C TRP A 18 -2.68 8.86 9.07
N ALA A 19 -2.09 8.59 10.23
CA ALA A 19 -0.84 7.84 10.35
C ALA A 19 -1.01 6.38 9.93
N GLU A 20 -2.11 5.75 10.33
CA GLU A 20 -2.48 4.38 9.98
C GLU A 20 -2.84 4.26 8.50
N ALA A 21 -3.58 5.23 7.96
CA ALA A 21 -3.86 5.32 6.54
C ALA A 21 -2.58 5.52 5.71
N LEU A 22 -1.64 6.34 6.19
CA LEU A 22 -0.32 6.49 5.57
C LEU A 22 0.47 5.18 5.58
N SER A 23 0.54 4.51 6.73
CA SER A 23 1.24 3.23 6.87
C SER A 23 0.67 2.19 5.90
N THR A 24 -0.65 2.11 5.82
CA THR A 24 -1.36 1.21 4.90
C THR A 24 -1.10 1.58 3.43
N ALA A 25 -1.12 2.86 3.08
CA ALA A 25 -0.84 3.31 1.72
C ALA A 25 0.59 2.96 1.28
N VAL A 26 1.58 3.13 2.17
CA VAL A 26 2.97 2.73 1.89
C VAL A 26 3.09 1.21 1.79
N TYR A 27 2.43 0.48 2.68
CA TYR A 27 2.39 -0.98 2.68
C TYR A 27 1.87 -1.55 1.35
N LEU A 28 0.73 -1.03 0.88
CA LEU A 28 0.13 -1.40 -0.40
C LEU A 28 1.05 -1.04 -1.56
N ARG A 29 1.59 0.19 -1.58
CA ARG A 29 2.49 0.63 -2.64
C ARG A 29 3.75 -0.23 -2.77
N ASN A 30 4.28 -0.73 -1.67
CA ASN A 30 5.44 -1.63 -1.70
C ASN A 30 5.10 -3.04 -2.19
N ARG A 31 3.83 -3.43 -2.16
CA ARG A 31 3.34 -4.76 -2.57
C ARG A 31 2.55 -4.75 -3.87
N SER A 32 2.37 -3.56 -4.46
CA SER A 32 1.80 -3.39 -5.79
C SER A 32 2.90 -3.35 -6.85
N PRO A 33 2.67 -3.92 -8.04
CA PRO A 33 3.58 -3.76 -9.17
C PRO A 33 3.78 -2.28 -9.50
N THR A 34 5.00 -1.89 -9.87
CA THR A 34 5.29 -0.52 -10.30
C THR A 34 6.21 -0.54 -11.51
N LYS A 35 6.07 0.45 -12.39
CA LYS A 35 6.95 0.61 -13.57
C LYS A 35 8.41 0.84 -13.21
N SER A 36 8.70 1.23 -11.97
CA SER A 36 10.06 1.48 -11.49
C SER A 36 10.86 0.19 -11.25
N VAL A 37 10.20 -0.96 -11.14
CA VAL A 37 10.86 -2.27 -10.98
C VAL A 37 10.20 -3.26 -11.91
N ASP A 38 10.95 -3.68 -12.94
CA ASP A 38 10.41 -4.44 -14.06
C ASP A 38 9.76 -5.75 -13.61
N GLY A 39 8.44 -5.82 -13.76
CA GLY A 39 7.64 -7.02 -13.46
C GLY A 39 7.61 -7.41 -11.97
N LEU A 40 8.15 -6.58 -11.08
CA LEU A 40 8.27 -6.85 -9.65
C LEU A 40 7.60 -5.77 -8.81
N THR A 41 7.19 -6.16 -7.62
CA THR A 41 6.85 -5.23 -6.55
C THR A 41 8.12 -4.70 -5.90
N PRO A 42 8.12 -3.48 -5.33
CA PRO A 42 9.25 -2.97 -4.55
C PRO A 42 9.68 -3.91 -3.42
N TYR A 43 8.72 -4.60 -2.80
CA TYR A 43 8.98 -5.61 -1.78
C TYR A 43 9.72 -6.82 -2.33
N GLU A 44 9.34 -7.34 -3.50
CA GLU A 44 10.07 -8.43 -4.17
C GLU A 44 11.49 -8.01 -4.53
N ALA A 45 11.65 -6.82 -5.10
CA ALA A 45 12.96 -6.31 -5.48
C ALA A 45 13.90 -6.14 -4.29
N TRP A 46 13.37 -5.75 -3.12
CA TRP A 46 14.15 -5.58 -1.90
C TRP A 46 14.40 -6.89 -1.14
N SER A 47 13.37 -7.73 -1.00
CA SER A 47 13.43 -8.92 -0.13
C SER A 47 13.76 -10.22 -0.87
N GLY A 48 13.70 -10.22 -2.20
CA GLY A 48 13.82 -11.42 -3.04
C GLY A 48 12.64 -12.40 -2.90
N ARG A 49 11.58 -12.03 -2.18
CA ARG A 49 10.43 -12.90 -1.90
C ARG A 49 9.13 -12.25 -2.37
N LYS A 50 8.22 -13.06 -2.90
CA LYS A 50 6.87 -12.60 -3.23
C LYS A 50 6.11 -12.19 -1.97
N PRO A 51 5.42 -11.02 -1.94
CA PRO A 51 4.61 -10.66 -0.80
C PRO A 51 3.38 -11.57 -0.72
N SER A 52 3.04 -12.04 0.48
CA SER A 52 1.71 -12.59 0.72
C SER A 52 0.71 -11.45 0.85
N VAL A 53 -0.39 -11.53 0.10
CA VAL A 53 -1.50 -10.56 0.15
C VAL A 53 -2.82 -11.19 0.56
N ASN A 54 -2.81 -12.46 1.01
CA ASN A 54 -4.03 -13.21 1.35
C ASN A 54 -4.82 -12.62 2.54
N HIS A 55 -4.19 -11.76 3.33
CA HIS A 55 -4.82 -11.05 4.44
C HIS A 55 -5.53 -9.77 3.99
N LEU A 56 -5.33 -9.32 2.75
CA LEU A 56 -6.07 -8.21 2.18
C LEU A 56 -7.43 -8.72 1.71
N SER A 57 -8.50 -8.13 2.26
CA SER A 57 -9.88 -8.36 1.84
C SER A 57 -10.35 -7.23 0.93
N VAL A 58 -11.09 -7.57 -0.12
CA VAL A 58 -11.77 -6.64 -1.04
C VAL A 58 -13.26 -6.65 -0.74
#